data_AF-R7QW87-F1
#
_entry.id   AF-R7QW87-F1
#
_cell.length_a   1.000
_cell.length_b   1.000
_cell.length_c   1.000
_cell.angle_alpha   90.00
_cell.angle_beta   90.00
_cell.angle_gamma   90.00
#
_symmetry.space_group_name_H-M   'P 1'
#
loop_
_entity.id
_entity.type
_entity.pdbx_description
1 polymer ?
#
loop_
_entity_poly.entity_id
_entity_poly.type
_entity_poly.pdbx_seq_one_letter_code
_entity_poly.pdbx_strand_id
1 'polypeptide(L)'
;MGKTLVAYFSASGVTAKVAEKVAKAAEADLFEIRPEVPYTKADLNWMDKQARSTVEMNDPASRPKTTGTVEKLAPSVDASAKFVSEKLLNRATEADIAGWLKTWM
;
A
#
# COMPACT_ATOMS: atom_id res chain seq x y z
N MET A 1 9.09 -20.46 -13.01
CA MET A 1 7.86 -19.81 -12.51
C MET A 1 8.29 -18.68 -11.59
N GLY A 2 7.84 -17.45 -11.87
CA GLY A 2 8.06 -16.33 -10.97
C GLY A 2 7.16 -16.45 -9.74
N LYS A 3 7.62 -15.98 -8.58
CA LYS A 3 6.78 -15.82 -7.40
C LYS A 3 6.06 -14.48 -7.52
N THR A 4 4.72 -14.50 -7.43
CA THR A 4 3.89 -13.29 -7.50
C THR A 4 3.31 -12.99 -6.14
N LEU A 5 3.32 -11.71 -5.76
CA LEU A 5 2.77 -11.22 -4.51
C LEU A 5 1.81 -10.06 -4.77
N VAL A 6 0.65 -10.09 -4.14
CA VAL A 6 -0.29 -8.98 -4.04
C VAL A 6 -0.15 -8.34 -2.67
N ALA A 7 0.52 -7.19 -2.60
CA ALA A 7 0.59 -6.38 -1.39
C ALA A 7 -0.49 -5.29 -1.41
N TYR A 8 -1.23 -5.09 -0.32
CA TYR A 8 -2.32 -4.10 -0.28
C TYR A 8 -2.48 -3.43 1.08
N PHE A 9 -2.99 -2.20 1.09
CA PHE A 9 -3.48 -1.51 2.29
C PHE A 9 -5.00 -1.30 2.17
N SER A 10 -5.74 -1.48 3.27
CA SER A 10 -7.18 -1.19 3.28
C SER A 10 -7.67 -0.69 4.64
N ALA A 11 -8.04 0.59 4.73
CA ALA A 11 -8.60 1.15 5.96
C ALA A 11 -10.07 0.74 6.21
N SER A 12 -10.86 0.53 5.15
CA SER A 12 -12.30 0.22 5.22
C SER A 12 -12.67 -1.16 4.66
N GLY A 13 -11.69 -1.95 4.22
CA GLY A 13 -11.88 -3.31 3.71
C GLY A 13 -12.34 -3.43 2.25
N VAL A 14 -12.58 -2.32 1.54
CA VAL A 14 -12.94 -2.37 0.10
C VAL A 14 -11.78 -2.90 -0.74
N THR A 15 -10.57 -2.36 -0.54
CA THR A 15 -9.35 -2.81 -1.23
C THR A 15 -9.00 -4.25 -0.90
N ALA A 16 -9.19 -4.68 0.35
CA ALA A 16 -8.93 -6.06 0.77
C ALA A 16 -9.70 -7.08 -0.09
N LYS A 17 -11.00 -6.85 -0.30
CA LYS A 17 -11.84 -7.70 -1.16
C LYS A 17 -11.38 -7.77 -2.61
N VAL A 18 -10.78 -6.69 -3.13
CA VAL A 18 -10.23 -6.67 -4.50
C VAL A 18 -8.90 -7.40 -4.53
N ALA A 19 -8.02 -7.15 -3.56
CA ALA A 19 -6.72 -7.79 -3.46
C ALA A 19 -6.84 -9.32 -3.33
N GLU A 20 -7.81 -9.82 -2.54
CA GLU A 20 -8.13 -11.25 -2.45
C GLU A 20 -8.51 -11.86 -3.79
N LYS A 21 -9.34 -11.16 -4.60
CA LYS A 21 -9.74 -11.63 -5.93
C LYS A 21 -8.55 -11.65 -6.89
N VAL A 22 -7.71 -10.62 -6.86
CA VAL A 22 -6.51 -10.51 -7.70
C VAL A 22 -5.52 -11.62 -7.35
N ALA A 23 -5.22 -11.82 -6.05
CA ALA A 23 -4.30 -12.86 -5.60
C ALA A 23 -4.79 -14.25 -6.01
N LYS A 24 -6.10 -14.52 -5.86
CA LYS A 24 -6.70 -15.79 -6.30
C LYS A 24 -6.59 -16.00 -7.81
N ALA A 25 -6.84 -14.97 -8.61
CA ALA A 25 -6.78 -15.07 -10.08
C ALA A 25 -5.35 -15.22 -10.61
N ALA A 26 -4.38 -14.63 -9.92
CA ALA A 26 -2.97 -14.68 -10.28
C ALA A 26 -2.20 -15.84 -9.62
N GLU A 27 -2.86 -16.68 -8.82
CA GLU A 27 -2.23 -17.71 -7.98
C GLU A 27 -1.05 -17.15 -7.16
N ALA A 28 -1.25 -15.96 -6.61
CA ALA A 28 -0.23 -15.16 -5.94
C ALA A 28 -0.40 -15.19 -4.42
N ASP A 29 0.70 -14.97 -3.70
CA ASP A 29 0.67 -14.70 -2.27
C ASP A 29 -0.05 -13.37 -2.00
N LEU A 30 -0.68 -13.24 -0.83
CA LEU A 30 -1.38 -12.04 -0.41
C LEU A 30 -0.74 -11.47 0.86
N PHE A 31 -0.38 -10.20 0.84
CA PHE A 31 0.22 -9.50 1.98
C PHE A 31 -0.53 -8.21 2.30
N GLU A 32 -1.01 -8.09 3.53
CA GLU A 32 -1.67 -6.88 4.01
C GLU A 32 -0.63 -5.96 4.67
N ILE A 33 -0.50 -4.74 4.13
CA ILE A 33 0.24 -3.63 4.71
C ILE A 33 -0.64 -3.04 5.82
N ARG A 34 -0.34 -3.41 7.06
CA ARG A 34 -1.08 -2.93 8.23
C ARG A 34 -0.35 -1.75 8.85
N PRO A 35 -1.01 -0.61 9.11
CA PRO A 35 -0.39 0.46 9.89
C PRO A 35 -0.15 -0.01 11.34
N GLU A 36 0.88 0.51 11.98
CA GLU A 36 1.15 0.25 13.40
C GLU A 36 0.02 0.77 14.28
N VAL A 37 -0.51 1.94 13.93
CA VAL A 37 -1.71 2.52 14.52
C VAL A 37 -2.85 2.44 13.51
N PRO A 38 -3.88 1.58 13.74
CA PRO A 38 -5.05 1.47 12.86
C PRO A 38 -5.76 2.81 12.64
N TYR A 39 -6.24 3.04 11.42
CA TYR A 39 -7.03 4.23 11.11
C TYR A 39 -8.44 4.13 11.70
N THR A 40 -8.87 5.19 12.38
CA THR A 40 -10.23 5.35 12.87
C THR A 40 -11.12 6.05 11.84
N LYS A 41 -12.43 6.10 12.09
CA LYS A 41 -13.36 6.88 11.24
C LYS A 41 -13.03 8.38 11.25
N ALA A 42 -12.58 8.91 12.38
CA ALA A 42 -12.18 10.31 12.51
C ALA A 42 -10.90 10.58 11.69
N ASP A 43 -9.94 9.66 11.73
CA ASP A 43 -8.72 9.75 10.94
C ASP A 43 -8.97 9.80 9.44
N LEU A 44 -10.05 9.16 8.98
CA LEU A 44 -10.43 9.06 7.56
C LEU A 44 -11.42 10.13 7.11
N ASN A 45 -11.78 11.08 7.99
CA ASN A 45 -12.72 12.14 7.66
C ASN A 45 -12.03 13.21 6.79
N TRP A 46 -12.04 13.02 5.48
CA TRP A 46 -11.42 13.94 4.52
C TRP A 46 -12.00 15.36 4.50
N MET A 47 -13.19 15.58 5.07
CA MET A 47 -13.76 16.93 5.22
C MET A 47 -13.11 17.71 6.37
N ASP A 48 -12.47 17.00 7.31
CA ASP A 48 -11.70 17.60 8.38
C ASP A 48 -10.24 17.78 7.93
N LYS A 49 -9.79 19.04 7.93
CA LYS A 49 -8.41 19.40 7.55
C LYS A 49 -7.38 18.91 8.57
N GLN A 50 -7.82 18.63 9.79
CA GLN A 50 -6.99 18.13 10.87
C GLN A 50 -7.06 16.60 11.02
N ALA A 51 -7.92 15.93 10.24
CA ALA A 51 -7.93 14.48 10.21
C ALA A 51 -6.56 13.94 9.81
N ARG A 52 -6.14 12.84 10.44
CA ARG A 52 -4.86 12.19 10.19
C ARG A 52 -4.62 11.94 8.70
N SER A 53 -5.63 11.43 7.97
CA SER A 53 -5.50 11.20 6.53
C SER A 53 -5.23 12.48 5.75
N THR A 54 -5.83 13.61 6.15
CA THR A 54 -5.64 14.89 5.46
C THR A 54 -4.26 15.48 5.75
N VAL A 55 -3.81 15.42 7.00
CA VAL A 55 -2.47 15.88 7.41
C VAL A 55 -1.38 15.05 6.74
N GLU A 56 -1.48 13.71 6.83
CA GLU A 56 -0.50 12.80 6.21
C GLU A 56 -0.45 12.98 4.69
N MET A 57 -1.58 13.25 4.04
CA MET A 57 -1.64 13.43 2.58
C MET A 57 -1.04 14.76 2.11
N ASN A 58 -1.12 15.80 2.93
CA ASN A 58 -0.57 17.12 2.63
C ASN A 58 0.93 17.23 2.93
N ASP A 59 1.50 16.26 3.65
CA ASP A 59 2.92 16.19 3.96
C ASP A 59 3.62 15.12 3.09
N PRO A 60 4.39 15.52 2.05
CA PRO A 60 5.13 14.58 1.20
C PRO A 60 6.16 13.73 1.96
N ALA A 61 6.60 14.17 3.14
CA ALA A 61 7.52 13.43 3.99
C ALA A 61 6.82 12.42 4.92
N SER A 62 5.49 12.42 4.96
CA SER A 62 4.71 11.50 5.79
C SER A 62 4.98 10.04 5.43
N ARG A 63 5.42 9.26 6.41
CA ARG A 63 5.68 7.81 6.30
C ARG A 63 5.10 7.09 7.52
N PRO A 64 3.79 6.79 7.56
CA PRO A 64 3.17 6.09 8.67
C PRO A 64 3.83 4.73 8.89
N LYS A 65 4.17 4.41 10.15
CA LYS A 65 4.77 3.13 10.50
C LYS A 65 3.80 1.98 10.22
N THR A 66 4.32 0.84 9.77
CA THR A 66 3.54 -0.37 9.49
C THR A 66 3.93 -1.51 10.42
N THR A 67 2.97 -2.36 10.77
CA THR A 67 3.22 -3.65 11.43
C THR A 67 3.63 -4.66 10.36
N GLY A 68 4.88 -5.11 10.45
CA GLY A 68 5.48 -6.02 9.48
C GLY A 68 6.67 -5.36 8.78
N THR A 69 7.84 -5.97 8.92
CA THR A 69 9.02 -5.59 8.17
C THR A 69 8.97 -6.20 6.77
N VAL A 70 9.45 -5.42 5.80
CA VAL A 70 9.75 -5.87 4.41
C VAL A 70 10.70 -7.08 4.40
N GLU A 71 11.27 -7.46 5.54
CA GLU A 71 12.01 -8.72 5.75
C GLU A 71 11.18 -9.97 5.44
N LYS A 72 9.84 -9.95 5.60
CA LYS A 72 8.98 -11.05 5.09
C LYS A 72 8.83 -11.07 3.56
N LEU A 73 9.30 -10.02 2.89
CA LEU A 73 9.25 -9.82 1.43
C LEU A 73 10.62 -10.02 0.77
N ALA A 74 11.69 -10.22 1.53
CA ALA A 74 13.03 -10.48 1.03
C ALA A 74 13.39 -11.98 1.12
N PRO A 75 13.68 -12.70 0.01
CA PRO A 75 13.52 -12.39 -1.41
C PRO A 75 12.30 -13.15 -1.97
N SER A 76 11.11 -12.60 -1.80
CA SER A 76 9.87 -13.15 -2.39
C SER A 76 9.59 -12.58 -3.79
N VAL A 77 10.24 -11.47 -4.12
CA VAL A 77 10.16 -10.78 -5.41
C VAL A 77 11.56 -10.51 -5.92
N ASP A 78 11.88 -11.01 -7.12
CA ASP A 78 13.14 -10.69 -7.78
C ASP A 78 13.09 -9.26 -8.37
N ALA A 79 14.24 -8.70 -8.77
CA ALA A 79 14.35 -7.34 -9.32
C ALA A 79 13.50 -7.09 -10.59
N SER A 80 12.95 -8.15 -11.21
CA SER A 80 12.02 -8.11 -12.34
C SER A 80 10.55 -7.92 -11.95
N ALA A 81 10.22 -7.88 -10.65
CA ALA A 81 8.87 -7.63 -10.18
C ALA A 81 8.34 -6.29 -10.73
N LYS A 82 7.22 -6.36 -11.45
CA LYS A 82 6.54 -5.19 -12.01
C LYS A 82 5.38 -4.81 -11.09
N PHE A 83 5.40 -3.58 -10.61
CA PHE A 83 4.23 -2.99 -9.96
C PHE A 83 3.14 -2.75 -11.01
N VAL A 84 1.95 -3.28 -10.77
CA VAL A 84 0.77 -3.05 -11.62
C VAL A 84 -0.28 -2.36 -10.76
N SER A 85 -0.63 -1.12 -11.11
CA SER A 85 -1.68 -0.37 -10.45
C SER A 85 -2.74 0.06 -11.44
N GLU A 86 -4.01 -0.31 -11.19
CA GLU A 86 -5.12 0.09 -12.08
C GLU A 86 -5.75 1.44 -11.68
N LYS A 87 -5.70 1.83 -10.39
CA LYS A 87 -6.13 3.15 -9.91
C LYS A 87 -5.35 3.57 -8.68
N LEU A 88 -4.55 4.61 -8.83
CA LEU A 88 -3.75 5.18 -7.77
C LEU A 88 -4.55 6.25 -7.01
N LEU A 89 -4.42 6.25 -5.68
CA LEU A 89 -4.98 7.32 -4.86
C LEU A 89 -4.40 8.66 -5.34
N ASN A 90 -5.23 9.70 -5.43
CA ASN A 90 -4.82 11.06 -5.81
C ASN A 90 -4.14 11.25 -7.18
N ARG A 91 -4.41 10.38 -8.17
CA ARG A 91 -3.78 10.48 -9.51
C ARG A 91 -2.26 10.31 -9.48
N ALA A 92 -1.70 9.69 -8.44
CA ALA A 92 -0.29 9.34 -8.46
C ALA A 92 0.02 8.55 -9.73
N THR A 93 1.23 8.72 -10.24
CA THR A 93 1.72 8.08 -11.45
C THR A 93 2.68 6.94 -11.10
N GLU A 94 3.01 6.08 -12.07
CA GLU A 94 4.07 5.08 -11.89
C GLU A 94 5.42 5.71 -11.46
N ALA A 95 5.70 6.94 -11.92
CA ALA A 95 6.91 7.67 -11.57
C ALA A 95 6.93 8.08 -10.08
N ASP A 96 5.79 8.52 -9.54
CA ASP A 96 5.67 8.89 -8.12
C ASP A 96 5.95 7.69 -7.22
N ILE A 97 5.39 6.53 -7.56
CA ILE A 97 5.61 5.27 -6.82
C ILE A 97 7.05 4.81 -6.92
N ALA A 98 7.64 4.85 -8.12
CA ALA A 98 9.05 4.52 -8.32
C ALA A 98 9.96 5.44 -7.49
N GLY A 99 9.59 6.71 -7.32
CA GLY A 99 10.24 7.66 -6.42
C GLY A 99 10.13 7.24 -4.95
N TRP A 100 8.94 6.86 -4.48
CA TRP A 100 8.74 6.42 -3.10
C TRP A 100 9.53 5.15 -2.76
N LEU A 101 9.55 4.16 -3.66
CA LEU A 101 10.29 2.91 -3.46
C LEU A 101 11.80 3.13 -3.34
N LYS A 102 12.37 4.07 -4.09
CA LYS A 102 13.79 4.44 -3.98
C LYS A 102 14.15 5.09 -2.65
N THR A 103 13.18 5.71 -1.97
CA THR A 103 13.39 6.34 -0.65
C THR A 103 13.19 5.37 0.52
N TRP A 104 12.66 4.17 0.26
CA TRP A 104 12.44 3.13 1.27
C TRP A 104 13.58 2.10 1.33
N MET A 105 14.46 2.08 0.33
CA MET A 105 15.75 1.38 0.32
C MET A 105 16.87 2.34 0.72
#